data_AF-K1PVZ1-F1
#
_entry.id   AF-K1PVZ1-F1
#
_cell.length_a   1.000
_cell.length_b   1.000
_cell.length_c   1.000
_cell.angle_alpha   90.00
_cell.angle_beta   90.00
_cell.angle_gamma   90.00
#
_symmetry.space_group_name_H-M   'P 1'
#
loop_
_entity.id
_entity.type
_entity.pdbx_description
1 polymer ?
#
loop_
_entity_poly.entity_id
_entity_poly.type
_entity_poly.pdbx_seq_one_letter_code
_entity_poly.pdbx_strand_id
1 'polypeptide(L)'
;MYLVSCQQCEDKNTTIICNGRGECNCGTCTCRERQKGTNHFYTGRYCECDDYSCPYYAGLICGGLGRGQCDCGNCKCNAGFNGTNCGCNTDNSTCMYNGNCGQEQCRTHQDCALCNRTNAGVLTKEQCEKECSHTTAVDKIRNGITNCEYVDQNGCFIYFTYFYDDDGTLRVEVQKEPECPPEVNVLAIVLGVIAGIVFFGIILLLIWKLFTTISDKRELARFEKEAMNARWDTGENPIYKKATSTYQNPVYGKK
;
A
#
# COMPACT_ATOMS: atom_id res chain seq x y z
N MET A 1 -6.66 -58.22 -35.86
CA MET A 1 -7.54 -57.10 -35.45
C MET A 1 -6.93 -56.52 -34.19
N TYR A 2 -6.16 -55.43 -34.29
CA TYR A 2 -5.50 -54.82 -33.13
C TYR A 2 -6.56 -54.01 -32.37
N LEU A 3 -6.79 -54.37 -31.11
CA LEU A 3 -7.61 -53.58 -30.19
C LEU A 3 -6.87 -52.27 -29.93
N VAL A 4 -7.37 -51.16 -30.49
CA VAL A 4 -6.79 -49.84 -30.22
C VAL A 4 -7.16 -49.46 -28.79
N SER A 5 -6.18 -49.44 -27.90
CA SER A 5 -6.37 -49.12 -26.48
C SER A 5 -6.34 -47.60 -26.25
N CYS A 6 -7.39 -47.04 -25.64
CA CYS A 6 -7.45 -45.63 -25.24
C CYS A 6 -6.42 -45.25 -24.15
N GLN A 7 -5.70 -46.22 -23.58
CA GLN A 7 -4.63 -45.98 -22.62
C GLN A 7 -3.46 -45.18 -23.22
N GLN A 8 -3.35 -45.11 -24.55
CA GLN A 8 -2.35 -44.30 -25.26
C GLN A 8 -2.63 -42.79 -25.25
N CYS A 9 -3.79 -42.36 -24.73
CA CYS A 9 -4.20 -40.97 -24.60
C CYS A 9 -4.03 -40.40 -23.18
N GLU A 10 -3.41 -41.17 -22.28
CA GLU A 10 -3.08 -40.75 -20.92
C GLU A 10 -1.70 -40.09 -20.90
N ASP A 11 -1.62 -38.89 -20.31
CA ASP A 11 -0.35 -38.21 -20.11
C ASP A 11 0.41 -38.88 -18.94
N LYS A 12 1.74 -38.88 -18.97
CA LYS A 12 2.55 -39.41 -17.87
C LYS A 12 2.41 -38.58 -16.59
N ASN A 13 2.04 -37.31 -16.72
CA ASN A 13 1.87 -36.38 -15.61
C ASN A 13 0.47 -36.37 -15.00
N THR A 14 -0.54 -36.90 -15.70
CA THR A 14 -1.93 -36.89 -15.24
C THR A 14 -2.61 -38.20 -15.58
N THR A 15 -3.42 -38.73 -14.66
CA THR A 15 -4.21 -39.95 -14.91
C THR A 15 -5.47 -39.69 -15.76
N ILE A 16 -5.58 -38.50 -16.36
CA ILE A 16 -6.79 -38.04 -17.05
C ILE A 16 -6.55 -38.10 -18.55
N ILE A 17 -7.37 -38.89 -19.25
CA ILE A 17 -7.35 -39.02 -20.71
C ILE A 17 -7.51 -37.64 -21.36
N CYS A 18 -6.57 -37.29 -22.24
CA CYS A 18 -6.52 -36.00 -22.95
C CYS A 18 -6.68 -34.79 -22.02
N ASN A 19 -6.20 -34.89 -20.77
CA ASN A 19 -6.31 -33.87 -19.72
C ASN A 19 -7.75 -33.35 -19.49
N GLY A 20 -8.77 -34.12 -19.88
CA GLY A 20 -10.18 -33.72 -19.82
C GLY A 20 -10.58 -32.59 -20.80
N ARG A 21 -9.67 -32.20 -21.70
CA ARG A 21 -9.83 -31.10 -22.66
C ARG A 21 -10.06 -31.57 -24.10
N GLY A 22 -10.26 -32.87 -24.31
CA GLY A 22 -10.45 -33.46 -25.63
C GLY A 22 -11.04 -34.86 -25.60
N GLU A 23 -11.18 -35.46 -26.78
CA GLU A 23 -11.72 -36.80 -26.99
C GLU A 23 -10.65 -37.70 -27.60
N CYS A 24 -10.43 -38.86 -26.98
CA CYS A 24 -9.46 -39.85 -27.45
C CYS A 24 -10.05 -40.70 -28.57
N ASN A 25 -9.49 -40.58 -29.76
CA ASN A 25 -9.86 -41.36 -30.95
C ASN A 25 -8.65 -42.16 -31.42
N CYS A 26 -8.76 -43.49 -31.34
CA CYS A 26 -7.73 -44.42 -31.80
C CYS A 26 -6.30 -44.15 -31.23
N GLY A 27 -6.19 -43.79 -29.95
CA GLY A 27 -4.89 -43.51 -29.31
C GLY A 27 -4.33 -42.12 -29.57
N THR A 28 -5.08 -41.24 -30.25
CA THR A 28 -4.75 -39.83 -30.44
C THR A 28 -5.81 -38.94 -29.80
N CYS A 29 -5.40 -37.89 -29.10
CA CYS A 29 -6.34 -36.91 -28.55
C CYS A 29 -6.77 -35.88 -29.59
N THR A 30 -8.07 -35.63 -29.63
CA THR A 30 -8.70 -34.58 -30.44
C THR A 30 -9.16 -33.48 -29.49
N CYS A 31 -8.46 -32.35 -29.47
CA CYS A 31 -8.71 -31.30 -28.49
C CYS A 31 -10.01 -30.53 -28.79
N ARG A 32 -10.78 -30.23 -27.74
CA ARG A 32 -12.07 -29.53 -27.87
C ARG A 32 -11.85 -28.03 -27.98
N GLU A 33 -12.67 -27.34 -28.77
CA GLU A 33 -12.73 -25.88 -28.72
C GLU A 33 -13.39 -25.42 -27.42
N ARG A 34 -12.79 -24.44 -26.73
CA ARG A 34 -13.29 -23.97 -25.43
C ARG A 34 -14.69 -23.36 -25.54
N GLN A 35 -14.93 -22.51 -26.54
CA GLN A 35 -16.24 -21.96 -26.89
C GLN A 35 -16.31 -21.68 -28.39
N LYS A 36 -17.49 -21.91 -28.98
CA LYS A 36 -17.75 -21.64 -30.40
C LYS A 36 -17.62 -20.12 -30.65
N GLY A 37 -16.56 -19.71 -31.35
CA GLY A 37 -16.29 -18.31 -31.66
C GLY A 37 -15.30 -17.59 -30.74
N THR A 38 -14.66 -18.27 -29.79
CA THR A 38 -13.47 -17.73 -29.10
C THR A 38 -12.20 -18.12 -29.85
N ASN A 39 -11.25 -17.20 -30.02
CA ASN A 39 -9.94 -17.46 -30.66
C ASN A 39 -8.98 -18.31 -29.80
N HIS A 40 -9.47 -18.98 -28.75
CA HIS A 40 -8.67 -19.76 -27.81
C HIS A 40 -8.85 -21.26 -28.02
N PHE A 41 -7.73 -21.99 -28.05
CA PHE A 41 -7.68 -23.39 -28.44
C PHE A 41 -6.73 -24.20 -27.57
N TYR A 42 -7.08 -25.47 -27.35
CA TYR A 42 -6.22 -26.43 -26.67
C TYR A 42 -5.31 -27.14 -27.68
N THR A 43 -4.04 -27.30 -27.34
CA THR A 43 -3.03 -27.96 -28.17
C THR A 43 -2.25 -28.99 -27.37
N GLY A 44 -1.35 -29.71 -28.03
CA GLY A 44 -0.54 -30.77 -27.43
C GLY A 44 -1.07 -32.16 -27.71
N ARG A 45 -0.24 -33.18 -27.47
CA ARG A 45 -0.56 -34.58 -27.81
C ARG A 45 -1.69 -35.12 -26.94
N TYR A 46 -1.81 -34.59 -25.74
CA TYR A 46 -2.80 -34.93 -24.73
C TYR A 46 -3.67 -33.73 -24.36
N CYS A 47 -3.75 -32.71 -25.22
CA CYS A 47 -4.49 -31.46 -24.98
C CYS A 47 -4.06 -30.73 -23.70
N GLU A 48 -2.79 -30.85 -23.35
CA GLU A 48 -2.17 -30.32 -22.14
C GLU A 48 -1.91 -28.80 -22.20
N CYS A 49 -1.86 -28.24 -23.41
CA CYS A 49 -1.51 -26.84 -23.64
C CYS A 49 -2.74 -25.99 -23.94
N ASP A 50 -2.66 -24.71 -23.59
CA ASP A 50 -3.57 -23.68 -24.05
C ASP A 50 -2.82 -22.39 -24.41
N ASP A 51 -3.47 -21.54 -25.18
CA ASP A 51 -2.91 -20.31 -25.75
C ASP A 51 -3.12 -19.07 -24.86
N TYR A 52 -3.65 -19.23 -23.64
CA TYR A 52 -4.04 -18.12 -22.77
C TYR A 52 -3.44 -18.17 -21.35
N SER A 53 -2.92 -19.31 -20.90
CA SER A 53 -2.28 -19.48 -19.60
C SER A 53 -0.80 -19.05 -19.62
N CYS A 54 -0.50 -17.97 -20.32
CA CYS A 54 0.83 -17.37 -20.36
C CYS A 54 0.89 -16.10 -19.49
N PRO A 55 2.10 -15.66 -19.09
CA PRO A 55 2.30 -14.40 -18.37
C PRO A 55 1.74 -13.18 -19.11
N TYR A 56 1.19 -12.24 -18.34
CA TYR A 56 0.62 -10.99 -18.85
C TYR A 56 1.62 -9.83 -18.72
N TYR A 57 1.57 -8.91 -19.67
CA TYR A 57 2.26 -7.62 -19.63
C TYR A 57 1.33 -6.52 -20.14
N ALA A 58 1.22 -5.42 -19.39
CA ALA A 58 0.29 -4.33 -19.68
C ALA A 58 -1.17 -4.78 -19.94
N GLY A 59 -1.62 -5.82 -19.22
CA GLY A 59 -2.95 -6.40 -19.36
C GLY A 59 -3.15 -7.33 -20.58
N LEU A 60 -2.10 -7.59 -21.36
CA LEU A 60 -2.14 -8.46 -22.54
C LEU A 60 -1.25 -9.69 -22.35
N ILE A 61 -1.69 -10.85 -22.83
CA ILE A 61 -0.90 -12.10 -22.81
C ILE A 61 0.36 -11.89 -23.65
N CYS A 62 1.53 -12.14 -23.07
CA CYS A 62 2.84 -11.92 -23.71
C CYS A 62 3.04 -10.48 -24.25
N GLY A 63 2.37 -9.48 -23.65
CA GLY A 63 2.40 -8.09 -24.13
C GLY A 63 1.64 -7.88 -25.44
N GLY A 64 0.88 -8.88 -25.91
CA GLY A 64 0.15 -8.87 -27.17
C GLY A 64 0.94 -9.43 -28.35
N LEU A 65 0.24 -9.73 -29.45
CA LEU A 65 0.80 -10.37 -30.65
C LEU A 65 1.96 -9.58 -31.30
N GLY A 66 2.01 -8.26 -31.09
CA GLY A 66 3.13 -7.43 -31.55
C GLY A 66 4.43 -7.71 -30.81
N ARG A 67 4.36 -8.27 -29.59
CA ARG A 67 5.50 -8.52 -28.70
C ARG A 67 5.83 -10.00 -28.54
N GLY A 68 4.84 -10.87 -28.55
CA GLY A 68 5.07 -12.31 -28.47
C GLY A 68 3.81 -13.15 -28.61
N GLN A 69 4.01 -14.45 -28.78
CA GLN A 69 2.95 -15.44 -28.89
C GLN A 69 3.05 -16.44 -27.74
N CYS A 70 1.90 -16.79 -27.15
CA CYS A 70 1.84 -17.82 -26.12
C CYS A 70 2.04 -19.20 -26.75
N ASP A 71 3.00 -19.95 -26.22
CA ASP A 71 3.26 -21.33 -26.55
C ASP A 71 3.27 -22.18 -25.27
N CYS A 72 2.13 -22.82 -25.01
CA CYS A 72 1.94 -23.76 -23.90
C CYS A 72 2.45 -23.22 -22.55
N GLY A 73 1.94 -22.05 -22.15
CA GLY A 73 2.30 -21.42 -20.87
C GLY A 73 3.59 -20.58 -20.89
N ASN A 74 4.35 -20.59 -21.99
CA ASN A 74 5.55 -19.77 -22.15
C ASN A 74 5.37 -18.75 -23.28
N CYS A 75 5.85 -17.53 -23.09
CA CYS A 75 5.82 -16.51 -24.13
C CYS A 75 7.02 -16.67 -25.08
N LYS A 76 6.75 -16.86 -26.37
CA LYS A 76 7.73 -16.73 -27.45
C LYS A 76 7.77 -15.29 -27.92
N CYS A 77 8.79 -14.55 -27.53
CA CYS A 77 8.92 -13.14 -27.85
C CYS A 77 9.36 -12.91 -29.30
N ASN A 78 8.80 -11.87 -29.90
CA ASN A 78 9.21 -11.38 -31.22
C ASN A 78 10.56 -10.66 -31.13
N ALA A 79 11.23 -10.51 -32.28
CA ALA A 79 12.44 -9.70 -32.37
C ALA A 79 12.19 -8.29 -31.82
N GLY A 80 13.11 -7.78 -30.99
CA GLY A 80 12.90 -6.53 -30.27
C GLY A 80 12.38 -6.71 -28.84
N PHE A 81 11.96 -7.92 -28.45
CA PHE A 81 11.37 -8.15 -27.12
C PHE A 81 11.97 -9.36 -26.40
N ASN A 82 12.04 -9.28 -25.07
CA ASN A 82 12.55 -10.35 -24.21
C ASN A 82 11.79 -10.39 -22.86
N GLY A 83 12.13 -11.37 -22.02
CA GLY A 83 11.54 -11.60 -20.70
C GLY A 83 10.39 -12.61 -20.75
N THR A 84 10.01 -13.13 -19.58
CA THR A 84 9.00 -14.20 -19.44
C THR A 84 7.61 -13.81 -19.95
N ASN A 85 7.31 -12.53 -20.06
CA ASN A 85 6.06 -11.98 -20.57
C ASN A 85 6.23 -11.06 -21.79
N CYS A 86 7.41 -11.06 -22.44
CA CYS A 86 7.76 -10.18 -23.56
C CYS A 86 7.53 -8.68 -23.30
N GLY A 87 7.56 -8.26 -22.04
CA GLY A 87 7.42 -6.86 -21.66
C GLY A 87 8.64 -6.02 -21.99
N CYS A 88 9.81 -6.64 -22.12
CA CYS A 88 11.09 -5.95 -22.18
C CYS A 88 11.48 -5.67 -23.63
N ASN A 89 11.97 -4.46 -23.93
CA ASN A 89 12.57 -4.16 -25.22
C ASN A 89 14.04 -4.63 -25.23
N THR A 90 14.53 -5.20 -26.34
CA THR A 90 15.95 -5.54 -26.51
C THR A 90 16.81 -4.32 -26.79
N ASP A 91 16.21 -3.22 -27.27
CA ASP A 91 16.91 -1.96 -27.46
C ASP A 91 17.04 -1.24 -26.12
N ASN A 92 18.29 -1.09 -25.68
CA ASN A 92 18.71 -0.44 -24.43
C ASN A 92 18.40 1.08 -24.38
N SER A 93 17.60 1.58 -25.33
CA SER A 93 17.34 3.01 -25.57
C SER A 93 16.17 3.57 -24.76
N THR A 94 15.30 2.71 -24.21
CA THR A 94 14.08 3.13 -23.49
C THR A 94 13.76 2.24 -22.30
N CYS A 95 14.77 1.94 -21.46
CA CYS A 95 14.53 1.48 -20.09
C CYS A 95 13.93 2.61 -19.23
N MET A 96 12.74 3.10 -19.60
CA MET A 96 11.87 3.81 -18.68
C MET A 96 11.25 2.76 -17.77
N TYR A 97 11.66 2.86 -16.51
CA TYR A 97 11.23 2.14 -15.33
C TYR A 97 9.69 2.05 -15.21
N ASN A 98 9.06 1.13 -15.93
CA ASN A 98 7.72 0.67 -15.57
C ASN A 98 7.46 -0.74 -16.11
N GLY A 99 7.70 -1.72 -15.23
CA GLY A 99 7.38 -3.13 -15.46
C GLY A 99 8.61 -4.02 -15.57
N ASN A 100 9.04 -4.57 -14.41
CA ASN A 100 9.79 -5.82 -14.16
C ASN A 100 10.96 -6.27 -15.07
N CYS A 101 11.37 -5.49 -16.05
CA CYS A 101 12.33 -5.87 -17.09
C CYS A 101 13.78 -5.46 -16.80
N GLY A 102 14.00 -4.58 -15.82
CA GLY A 102 15.33 -4.21 -15.34
C GLY A 102 15.80 -5.02 -14.12
N GLN A 103 14.92 -5.77 -13.45
CA GLN A 103 15.26 -6.39 -12.17
C GLN A 103 16.20 -7.59 -12.28
N GLU A 104 16.19 -8.36 -13.38
CA GLU A 104 17.03 -9.57 -13.46
C GLU A 104 18.52 -9.22 -13.57
N GLN A 105 18.86 -8.25 -14.41
CA GLN A 105 20.24 -7.74 -14.54
C GLN A 105 20.68 -6.95 -13.30
N CYS A 106 19.76 -6.20 -12.68
CA CYS A 106 20.05 -5.57 -11.40
C CYS A 106 20.33 -6.62 -10.31
N ARG A 107 19.59 -7.73 -10.28
CA ARG A 107 19.80 -8.82 -9.29
C ARG A 107 21.14 -9.52 -9.50
N THR A 108 21.58 -9.75 -10.73
CA THR A 108 22.90 -10.39 -10.98
C THR A 108 24.07 -9.52 -10.54
N HIS A 109 23.93 -8.20 -10.58
CA HIS A 109 24.97 -7.26 -10.15
C HIS A 109 24.78 -6.71 -8.74
N GLN A 110 23.64 -7.00 -8.11
CA GLN A 110 23.30 -6.57 -6.75
C GLN A 110 24.33 -7.06 -5.73
N ASP A 111 24.74 -8.31 -5.86
CA ASP A 111 25.71 -8.96 -4.97
C ASP A 111 27.06 -8.22 -4.95
N CYS A 112 27.56 -7.83 -6.13
CA CYS A 112 28.74 -6.99 -6.26
C CYS A 112 28.52 -5.54 -5.83
N ALA A 113 27.29 -5.03 -5.91
CA ALA A 113 26.98 -3.71 -5.39
C ALA A 113 26.98 -3.65 -3.85
N LEU A 114 26.65 -4.76 -3.18
CA LEU A 114 26.53 -4.85 -1.71
C LEU A 114 27.80 -5.33 -1.00
N CYS A 115 28.70 -5.93 -1.77
CA CYS A 115 30.03 -6.42 -1.48
C CYS A 115 30.89 -5.60 -0.47
N ASN A 116 30.90 -4.26 -0.57
CA ASN A 116 31.68 -3.38 0.33
C ASN A 116 30.91 -2.95 1.58
N ARG A 117 29.67 -3.42 1.79
CA ARG A 117 28.85 -3.04 2.94
C ARG A 117 28.78 -4.18 3.95
N THR A 118 29.03 -3.81 5.21
CA THR A 118 29.19 -4.73 6.35
C THR A 118 27.93 -5.46 6.76
N ASN A 119 26.77 -5.16 6.18
CA ASN A 119 25.53 -5.88 6.42
C ASN A 119 24.74 -6.02 5.12
N ALA A 120 24.37 -7.27 4.80
CA ALA A 120 23.47 -7.72 3.73
C ALA A 120 24.08 -8.01 2.33
N GLY A 121 25.31 -8.53 2.25
CA GLY A 121 25.78 -9.28 1.07
C GLY A 121 25.72 -10.79 1.30
N VAL A 122 25.34 -11.58 0.29
CA VAL A 122 25.48 -13.05 0.30
C VAL A 122 26.96 -13.46 0.25
N LEU A 123 27.81 -12.62 -0.36
CA LEU A 123 29.24 -12.85 -0.51
C LEU A 123 30.04 -12.35 0.71
N THR A 124 31.06 -13.12 1.06
CA THR A 124 32.10 -12.72 2.03
C THR A 124 33.07 -11.71 1.43
N LYS A 125 33.80 -10.97 2.28
CA LYS A 125 34.79 -9.97 1.83
C LYS A 125 35.83 -10.52 0.84
N GLU A 126 36.28 -11.76 1.03
CA GLU A 126 37.26 -12.40 0.14
C GLU A 126 36.66 -12.77 -1.23
N GLN A 127 35.41 -13.25 -1.24
CA GLN A 127 34.69 -13.53 -2.49
C GLN A 127 34.43 -12.26 -3.27
N CYS A 128 34.18 -11.16 -2.55
CA CYS A 128 34.00 -9.85 -3.14
C CYS A 128 35.22 -9.36 -3.94
N GLU A 129 36.41 -9.42 -3.34
CA GLU A 129 37.65 -8.97 -3.99
C GLU A 129 37.98 -9.78 -5.25
N LYS A 130 37.56 -11.04 -5.28
CA LYS A 130 37.84 -11.95 -6.39
C LYS A 130 36.80 -11.88 -7.51
N GLU A 131 35.52 -11.78 -7.19
CA GLU A 131 34.42 -11.88 -8.16
C GLU A 131 33.93 -10.50 -8.64
N CYS A 132 34.16 -9.43 -7.87
CA CYS A 132 33.59 -8.11 -8.12
C CYS A 132 34.63 -7.03 -8.48
N SER A 133 35.74 -7.43 -9.10
CA SER A 133 36.84 -6.55 -9.55
C SER A 133 36.44 -5.42 -10.51
N HIS A 134 35.25 -5.52 -11.10
CA HIS A 134 34.65 -4.56 -12.02
C HIS A 134 33.74 -3.51 -11.33
N THR A 135 33.71 -3.48 -10.01
CA THR A 135 32.85 -2.57 -9.22
C THR A 135 33.63 -1.32 -8.77
N THR A 136 33.05 -0.15 -8.98
CA THR A 136 33.62 1.15 -8.59
C THR A 136 32.63 1.93 -7.73
N ALA A 137 33.11 2.62 -6.69
CA ALA A 137 32.27 3.43 -5.82
C ALA A 137 32.28 4.90 -6.25
N VAL A 138 31.10 5.46 -6.51
CA VAL A 138 30.88 6.85 -6.95
C VAL A 138 30.08 7.64 -5.91
N ASP A 139 30.25 8.96 -5.87
CA ASP A 139 29.56 9.81 -4.87
C ASP A 139 28.08 9.99 -5.20
N LYS A 140 27.75 10.14 -6.49
CA LYS A 140 26.38 10.23 -6.99
C LYS A 140 26.29 9.67 -8.41
N ILE A 141 25.26 8.86 -8.67
CA ILE A 141 25.04 8.26 -9.98
C ILE A 141 24.46 9.29 -10.95
N ARG A 142 24.88 9.23 -12.22
CA ARG A 142 24.43 10.15 -13.27
C ARG A 142 22.95 9.93 -13.61
N ASN A 143 22.20 11.01 -13.75
CA ASN A 143 20.81 10.94 -14.20
C ASN A 143 20.75 10.57 -15.69
N GLY A 144 20.01 9.51 -16.03
CA GLY A 144 19.79 9.07 -17.42
C GLY A 144 20.43 7.72 -17.79
N ILE A 145 21.03 7.00 -16.85
CA ILE A 145 21.53 5.63 -17.01
C ILE A 145 20.60 4.67 -16.24
N THR A 146 20.59 3.38 -16.58
CA THR A 146 19.85 2.32 -15.87
C THR A 146 20.28 2.28 -14.40
N ASN A 147 19.48 2.87 -13.52
CA ASN A 147 19.75 2.89 -12.09
C ASN A 147 18.97 1.76 -11.42
N CYS A 148 19.70 0.81 -10.85
CA CYS A 148 19.20 -0.22 -9.97
C CYS A 148 19.06 0.35 -8.55
N GLU A 149 17.95 0.01 -7.90
CA GLU A 149 17.62 0.43 -6.54
C GLU A 149 17.42 -0.81 -5.67
N TYR A 150 18.07 -0.81 -4.51
CA TYR A 150 17.94 -1.84 -3.50
C TYR A 150 17.69 -1.21 -2.13
N VAL A 151 16.79 -1.80 -1.36
CA VAL A 151 16.45 -1.35 0.00
C VAL A 151 17.05 -2.32 1.00
N ASP A 152 17.87 -1.81 1.91
CA ASP A 152 18.48 -2.62 2.98
C ASP A 152 17.48 -2.92 4.13
N GLN A 153 17.95 -3.67 5.12
CA GLN A 153 17.14 -4.00 6.31
C GLN A 153 16.81 -2.79 7.19
N ASN A 154 17.58 -1.70 7.08
CA ASN A 154 17.38 -0.46 7.82
C ASN A 154 16.47 0.52 7.05
N GLY A 155 15.97 0.14 5.87
CA GLY A 155 15.15 1.00 5.02
C GLY A 155 15.95 2.06 4.27
N CYS A 156 17.27 1.92 4.17
CA CYS A 156 18.12 2.80 3.39
C CYS A 156 18.12 2.41 1.91
N PHE A 157 18.05 3.42 1.04
CA PHE A 157 18.08 3.24 -0.41
C PHE A 157 19.53 3.18 -0.91
N ILE A 158 19.82 2.13 -1.67
CA ILE A 158 21.10 1.86 -2.31
C ILE A 158 20.91 1.93 -3.80
N TYR A 159 21.59 2.89 -4.43
CA TYR A 159 21.58 3.02 -5.88
C TYR A 159 22.87 2.50 -6.47
N PHE A 160 22.75 1.75 -7.57
CA PHE A 160 23.87 1.30 -8.39
C PHE A 160 23.48 1.27 -9.86
N THR A 161 24.45 1.28 -10.76
CA THR A 161 24.23 1.16 -12.20
C THR A 161 25.26 0.22 -12.81
N TYR A 162 24.95 -0.36 -13.95
CA TYR A 162 25.87 -1.23 -14.69
C TYR A 162 25.86 -0.82 -16.17
N PHE A 163 27.04 -0.86 -16.79
CA PHE A 163 27.20 -0.59 -18.21
C PHE A 163 28.38 -1.39 -18.76
N TYR A 164 28.42 -1.55 -20.08
CA TYR A 164 29.54 -2.12 -20.79
C TYR A 164 30.29 -0.99 -21.48
N ASP A 165 31.60 -0.93 -21.29
CA ASP A 165 32.48 -0.03 -22.04
C ASP A 165 32.55 -0.44 -23.53
N ASP A 166 33.12 0.42 -24.37
CA ASP A 166 33.30 0.16 -25.81
C ASP A 166 34.14 -1.10 -26.11
N ASP A 167 34.96 -1.53 -25.15
CA ASP A 167 35.77 -2.76 -25.21
C ASP A 167 35.00 -4.02 -24.78
N GLY A 168 33.73 -3.88 -24.38
CA GLY A 168 32.89 -4.96 -23.87
C GLY A 168 33.11 -5.29 -22.39
N THR A 169 33.93 -4.51 -21.67
CA THR A 169 34.17 -4.70 -20.24
C THR A 169 32.98 -4.21 -19.44
N LEU A 170 32.42 -5.07 -18.58
CA LEU A 170 31.38 -4.70 -17.62
C LEU A 170 31.95 -3.75 -16.56
N ARG A 171 31.25 -2.66 -16.26
CA ARG A 171 31.49 -1.82 -15.08
C ARG A 171 30.23 -1.68 -14.26
N VAL A 172 30.36 -1.80 -12.95
CA VAL A 172 29.28 -1.55 -11.99
C VAL A 172 29.68 -0.34 -11.13
N GLU A 173 28.86 0.71 -11.15
CA GLU A 173 29.05 1.90 -10.32
C GLU A 173 28.04 1.91 -9.18
N VAL A 174 28.52 2.03 -7.94
CA VAL A 174 27.70 1.99 -6.74
C VAL A 174 27.80 3.32 -6.00
N GLN A 175 26.66 3.84 -5.53
CA GLN A 175 26.65 5.05 -4.72
C GLN A 175 27.24 4.78 -3.32
N LYS A 176 28.31 5.52 -2.96
CA LYS A 176 29.03 5.36 -1.69
C LYS A 176 28.14 5.53 -0.46
N GLU A 177 27.35 6.59 -0.45
CA GLU A 177 26.47 6.94 0.68
C GLU A 177 25.02 6.53 0.36
N PRO A 178 24.40 5.66 1.19
CA PRO A 178 23.01 5.29 1.03
C PRO A 178 22.10 6.45 1.46
N GLU A 179 20.96 6.58 0.79
CA GLU A 179 19.93 7.54 1.19
C GLU A 179 19.05 6.90 2.26
N CYS A 180 19.36 7.16 3.54
CA CYS A 180 18.58 6.65 4.66
C CYS A 180 17.47 7.65 5.04
N PRO A 181 16.26 7.18 5.37
CA PRO A 181 15.24 8.03 5.96
C PRO A 181 15.76 8.61 7.29
N PRO A 182 15.48 9.90 7.59
CA PRO A 182 15.94 10.51 8.83
C PRO A 182 15.32 9.80 10.03
N GLU A 183 16.12 9.62 11.08
CA GLU A 183 15.62 9.10 12.34
C GLU A 183 14.59 10.07 12.94
N VAL A 184 13.36 9.59 13.10
CA VAL A 184 12.28 10.38 13.66
C VAL A 184 12.39 10.42 15.18
N ASN A 185 12.50 11.61 15.76
CA ASN A 185 12.50 11.81 17.20
C ASN A 185 11.09 11.62 17.78
N VAL A 186 10.71 10.36 18.04
CA VAL A 186 9.37 10.00 18.53
C VAL A 186 9.01 10.77 19.81
N LEU A 187 9.96 10.96 20.73
CA LEU A 187 9.74 11.70 21.97
C LEU A 187 9.34 13.16 21.72
N ALA A 188 9.97 13.84 20.77
CA ALA A 188 9.67 15.23 20.45
C ALA A 188 8.26 15.38 19.85
N ILE A 189 7.87 14.44 18.97
CA ILE A 189 6.52 14.40 18.38
C ILE A 189 5.49 14.18 19.49
N VAL A 190 5.71 13.21 20.38
CA VAL A 190 4.79 12.90 21.49
C VAL A 190 4.64 14.10 22.43
N LEU A 191 5.74 14.72 22.86
CA LEU A 191 5.68 15.90 23.72
C LEU A 191 4.99 17.09 23.04
N GLY A 192 5.25 17.31 21.75
CA GLY A 192 4.60 18.36 20.97
C GLY A 192 3.08 18.17 20.89
N VAL A 193 2.62 16.95 20.64
CA VAL A 193 1.19 16.62 20.57
C VAL A 193 0.51 16.81 21.94
N ILE A 194 1.12 16.31 23.02
CA ILE A 194 0.58 16.47 24.38
C ILE A 194 0.48 17.94 24.75
N ALA A 195 1.54 18.73 24.52
CA ALA A 195 1.56 20.16 24.79
C ALA A 195 0.47 20.89 23.99
N GLY A 196 0.29 20.54 22.71
CA GLY A 196 -0.77 21.08 21.87
C GLY A 196 -2.17 20.81 22.43
N ILE A 197 -2.47 19.57 22.79
CA ILE A 197 -3.78 19.18 23.34
C ILE A 197 -4.06 19.91 24.65
N VAL A 198 -3.08 19.98 25.56
CA VAL A 198 -3.22 20.69 26.83
C VAL A 198 -3.45 22.18 26.60
N PHE A 199 -2.71 22.80 25.68
CA PHE A 199 -2.85 24.22 25.35
C PHE A 199 -4.24 24.53 24.77
N PHE A 200 -4.72 23.73 23.80
CA PHE A 200 -6.07 23.87 23.26
C PHE A 200 -7.14 23.65 24.32
N GLY A 201 -6.95 22.67 25.22
CA GLY A 201 -7.85 22.42 26.35
C GLY A 201 -7.95 23.62 27.30
N ILE A 202 -6.82 24.23 27.66
CA ILE A 202 -6.79 25.43 28.51
C ILE A 202 -7.48 26.61 27.83
N ILE A 203 -7.24 26.84 26.54
CA ILE A 203 -7.93 27.90 25.79
C ILE A 203 -9.44 27.68 25.80
N LEU A 204 -9.90 26.45 25.53
CA LEU A 204 -11.33 26.13 25.53
C LEU A 204 -11.95 26.33 26.92
N LEU A 205 -11.25 25.93 27.99
CA LEU A 205 -11.68 26.18 29.37
C LEU A 205 -11.72 27.68 29.71
N LEU A 206 -10.76 28.48 29.24
CA LEU A 206 -10.75 29.92 29.44
C LEU A 206 -11.91 30.60 28.70
N ILE A 207 -12.17 30.21 27.45
CA ILE A 207 -13.31 30.71 26.68
C ILE A 207 -14.63 30.33 27.35
N TRP A 208 -14.76 29.06 27.77
CA TRP A 208 -15.93 28.59 28.51
C TRP A 208 -16.12 29.39 29.80
N LYS A 209 -15.06 29.54 30.61
CA LYS A 209 -15.06 30.32 31.85
C LYS A 209 -15.46 31.78 31.59
N LEU A 210 -14.95 32.40 30.52
CA LEU A 210 -15.28 33.77 30.15
C LEU A 210 -16.76 33.89 29.79
N PHE A 211 -17.26 32.99 28.94
CA PHE A 211 -18.66 32.97 28.51
C PHE A 211 -19.62 32.74 29.68
N THR A 212 -19.34 31.76 30.54
CA THR A 212 -20.15 31.50 31.73
C THR A 212 -20.14 32.69 32.67
N THR A 213 -18.99 33.32 32.90
CA THR A 213 -18.89 34.51 33.76
C THR A 213 -19.70 35.69 33.21
N ILE A 214 -19.72 35.88 31.88
CA ILE A 214 -20.55 36.92 31.24
C ILE A 214 -22.03 36.59 31.39
N SER A 215 -22.42 35.33 31.20
CA SER A 215 -23.81 34.88 31.35
C SER A 215 -24.30 35.06 32.78
N ASP A 216 -23.54 34.58 33.77
CA ASP A 216 -23.83 34.76 35.19
C ASP A 216 -23.99 36.24 35.55
N LYS A 217 -23.08 37.11 35.10
CA LYS A 217 -23.18 38.55 35.36
C LYS A 217 -24.41 39.19 34.70
N ARG A 218 -24.79 38.75 33.50
CA ARG A 218 -26.00 39.23 32.80
C ARG A 218 -27.27 38.78 33.50
N GLU A 219 -27.31 37.53 33.95
CA GLU A 219 -28.44 36.98 34.70
C GLU A 219 -28.57 37.67 36.05
N LEU A 220 -27.46 37.85 36.79
CA LEU A 220 -27.45 38.56 38.07
C LEU A 220 -28.00 39.98 37.94
N ALA A 221 -27.54 40.76 36.95
CA ALA A 221 -28.04 42.11 36.71
C ALA A 221 -29.54 42.13 36.35
N ARG A 222 -30.03 41.10 35.64
CA ARG A 222 -31.47 40.93 35.37
C ARG A 222 -32.23 40.63 36.66
N PHE A 223 -31.73 39.72 37.50
CA PHE A 223 -32.36 39.36 38.77
C PHE A 223 -32.44 40.55 39.74
N GLU A 224 -31.36 41.33 39.89
CA GLU A 224 -31.39 42.53 40.74
C GLU A 224 -32.42 43.56 40.26
N LYS A 225 -32.55 43.75 38.95
CA LYS A 225 -33.57 44.62 38.35
C LYS A 225 -34.99 44.10 38.58
N GLU A 226 -35.22 42.80 38.43
CA GLU A 226 -36.51 42.18 38.73
C GLU A 226 -36.86 42.26 40.22
N ALA A 227 -35.88 42.06 41.11
CA ALA A 227 -36.03 42.18 42.56
C ALA A 227 -36.37 43.61 43.00
N MET A 228 -35.73 44.63 42.42
CA MET A 228 -36.07 46.04 42.71
C MET A 228 -37.45 46.45 42.17
N ASN A 229 -37.87 45.87 41.04
CA ASN A 229 -39.18 46.14 40.44
C ASN A 229 -40.31 45.29 41.04
N ALA A 230 -39.99 44.28 41.84
CA ALA A 230 -40.97 43.49 42.57
C ALA A 230 -41.64 44.35 43.66
N ARG A 231 -42.74 45.00 43.29
CA ARG A 231 -43.70 45.55 44.25
C ARG A 231 -44.36 44.38 44.98
N TRP A 232 -44.04 44.21 46.26
CA TRP A 232 -44.85 43.42 47.17
C TRP A 232 -46.05 44.28 47.57
N ASP A 233 -47.26 43.86 47.19
CA ASP A 233 -48.48 44.52 47.64
C ASP A 233 -48.61 44.25 49.15
N THR A 234 -48.36 45.27 49.98
CA THR A 234 -48.47 45.19 51.45
C THR A 234 -49.91 45.34 51.94
N GLY A 235 -50.89 45.31 51.03
CA GLY A 235 -52.29 45.15 51.39
C GLY A 235 -52.53 43.79 52.04
N GLU A 236 -53.13 43.76 53.24
CA GLU A 236 -53.62 42.50 53.83
C GLU A 236 -54.47 41.76 52.80
N ASN A 237 -54.18 40.48 52.57
CA ASN A 237 -54.94 39.65 51.64
C ASN A 237 -56.44 39.75 52.00
N PRO A 238 -57.33 40.21 51.10
CA PRO A 238 -58.74 40.43 51.41
C PRO A 238 -59.52 39.14 51.76
N ILE A 239 -58.92 37.97 51.56
CA ILE A 239 -59.46 36.66 51.94
C ILE A 239 -58.99 36.25 53.35
N TYR A 240 -57.99 36.91 53.93
CA TYR A 240 -57.44 36.56 55.23
C TYR A 240 -58.39 36.96 56.37
N LYS A 241 -58.79 35.98 57.19
CA LYS A 241 -59.54 36.18 58.42
C LYS A 241 -58.68 35.77 59.60
N LYS A 242 -58.45 36.68 60.56
CA LYS A 242 -57.72 36.37 61.79
C LYS A 242 -58.41 35.25 62.57
N ALA A 243 -57.65 34.26 63.03
CA ALA A 243 -58.18 33.12 63.80
C ALA A 243 -58.57 33.47 65.25
N THR A 244 -58.35 34.72 65.69
CA THR A 244 -58.57 35.15 67.07
C THR A 244 -59.87 35.94 67.20
N SER A 245 -60.90 35.34 67.81
CA SER A 245 -62.12 36.04 68.21
C SER A 245 -61.88 36.76 69.54
N THR A 246 -61.78 38.09 69.52
CA THR A 246 -61.68 38.89 70.75
C THR A 246 -63.10 39.08 71.32
N TYR A 247 -63.43 38.39 72.40
CA TYR A 247 -64.71 38.59 73.11
C TYR A 247 -64.51 39.62 74.23
N GLN A 248 -65.29 40.70 74.21
CA GLN A 248 -65.27 41.71 75.27
C GLN A 248 -66.06 41.18 76.48
N ASN A 249 -65.40 41.10 77.64
CA ASN A 249 -66.03 40.61 78.87
C ASN A 249 -66.97 41.70 79.45
N PRO A 250 -68.29 41.50 79.51
CA PRO A 250 -69.23 42.52 80.00
C PRO A 250 -69.10 42.85 81.49
N VAL A 251 -68.34 42.07 82.27
CA VAL A 251 -68.28 42.20 83.73
C VAL A 251 -67.31 43.29 84.22
N TYR A 252 -66.32 43.69 83.41
CA TYR A 252 -65.24 44.58 83.86
C TYR A 252 -65.37 46.04 83.40
N GLY A 253 -66.52 46.43 82.83
CA GLY A 253 -66.75 47.78 82.30
C GLY A 253 -67.52 48.75 83.20
N LYS A 254 -67.57 48.53 84.53
CA LYS A 254 -68.19 49.49 85.46
C LYS A 254 -67.38 49.64 86.75
N LYS A 255 -66.51 50.65 86.78
CA LYS A 255 -66.25 51.54 87.91
C LYS A 255 -65.59 52.82 87.41
#